data_AF-A0A061PI52-F1
#
_entry.id   AF-A0A061PI52-F1
#
_cell.length_a   1.000
_cell.length_b   1.000
_cell.length_c   1.000
_cell.angle_alpha   90.00
_cell.angle_beta   90.00
_cell.angle_gamma   90.00
#
_symmetry.space_group_name_H-M   'P 1'
#
loop_
_entity.id
_entity.type
_entity.pdbx_description
1 polymer ?
#
loop_
_entity_poly.entity_id
_entity_poly.type
_entity_poly.pdbx_seq_one_letter_code
_entity_poly.pdbx_strand_id
1 'polypeptide(L)' 'MPRFKMVVAVHLFLLKDDHVLLLRRYNTGYEDGKFSVVAGHLDGDERVKEAIAREAKE' A
#
# COMPACT_ATOMS: atom_id res chain seq x y z
N MET A 1 9.92 27.28 9.46
CA MET A 1 8.87 26.25 9.63
C MET A 1 8.94 25.29 8.46
N PRO A 2 8.87 23.97 8.68
CA PRO A 2 8.79 23.02 7.57
C PRO A 2 7.50 23.26 6.76
N ARG A 3 7.59 23.09 5.44
CA ARG A 3 6.44 23.22 4.54
C ARG A 3 5.56 21.97 4.65
N PHE A 4 4.24 22.14 4.63
CA PHE A 4 3.30 21.03 4.60
C PHE A 4 3.59 20.11 3.40
N LYS A 5 3.60 18.79 3.65
CA LYS A 5 3.67 17.75 2.63
C LYS A 5 2.44 16.87 2.75
N MET A 6 1.77 16.64 1.62
CA MET A 6 0.67 15.68 1.52
C MET A 6 1.27 14.29 1.36
N VAL A 7 0.91 13.37 2.26
CA VAL A 7 1.25 11.96 2.15
C VAL A 7 0.11 11.27 1.40
N VAL A 8 0.43 10.59 0.31
CA VAL A 8 -0.55 9.87 -0.53
C VAL A 8 -0.24 8.38 -0.47
N ALA A 9 -1.28 7.59 -0.20
CA ALA A 9 -1.18 6.13 -0.19
C ALA A 9 -1.97 5.53 -1.36
N VAL A 10 -1.42 4.46 -1.93
CA VAL A 10 -2.04 3.66 -2.99
C VAL A 10 -2.52 2.32 -2.40
N HIS A 11 -3.65 1.81 -2.88
CA HIS A 11 -4.25 0.56 -2.41
C HIS A 11 -4.62 -0.32 -3.60
N LEU A 12 -4.34 -1.61 -3.52
CA LEU A 12 -4.61 -2.59 -4.57
C LEU A 12 -5.58 -3.67 -4.08
N PHE A 13 -6.73 -3.73 -4.74
CA PHE A 13 -7.69 -4.81 -4.57
C PHE A 13 -7.45 -5.86 -5.66
N LEU A 14 -6.98 -7.03 -5.25
CA LEU A 14 -6.88 -8.21 -6.13
C LEU A 14 -8.10 -9.07 -5.92
N LEU A 15 -8.95 -9.12 -6.95
CA LEU A 15 -10.23 -9.81 -6.94
C LEU A 15 -10.15 -11.06 -7.81
N LYS A 16 -10.70 -12.17 -7.29
CA LYS A 16 -10.92 -13.39 -8.06
C LYS A 16 -12.28 -13.97 -7.66
N ASP A 17 -13.23 -13.95 -8.59
CA ASP A 17 -14.62 -14.29 -8.33
C ASP A 17 -15.14 -13.46 -7.14
N ASP A 18 -15.73 -14.10 -6.13
CA ASP A 18 -16.23 -13.45 -4.90
C ASP A 18 -15.16 -13.26 -3.80
N HIS A 19 -13.88 -13.44 -4.12
CA HIS A 19 -12.79 -13.35 -3.16
C HIS A 19 -11.91 -12.12 -3.38
N VAL A 20 -11.45 -11.53 -2.26
CA VAL A 20 -10.40 -10.51 -2.23
C VAL A 20 -9.17 -11.08 -1.54
N LEU A 21 -7.99 -10.89 -2.15
CA LEU A 21 -6.73 -11.23 -1.50
C LEU A 21 -6.37 -10.14 -0.48
N LEU A 22 -6.17 -10.56 0.75
CA LEU A 22 -5.66 -9.72 1.84
C LEU A 22 -4.27 -10.22 2.26
N LEU A 23 -3.38 -9.28 2.58
CA LEU A 23 -2.14 -9.58 3.29
C LEU A 23 -2.37 -9.45 4.79
N ARG A 24 -1.61 -10.21 5.57
CA ARG A 24 -1.48 -10.00 7.01
C ARG A 24 -0.21 -9.20 7.26
N ARG A 25 -0.32 -8.07 7.95
CA ARG A 25 0.80 -7.16 8.18
C ARG A 25 1.79 -7.76 9.17
N TYR A 26 3.08 -7.67 8.87
CA TYR A 26 4.16 -8.12 9.74
C TYR A 26 5.37 -7.20 9.63
N ASN A 27 6.05 -6.97 10.76
CA ASN A 27 7.29 -6.17 10.85
C ASN A 27 7.16 -4.73 10.34
N THR A 28 5.95 -4.16 10.32
CA THR A 28 5.73 -2.78 9.88
C THR A 28 5.78 -1.79 11.05
N GLY A 29 5.66 -2.27 12.30
CA GLY A 29 5.53 -1.42 13.48
C GLY A 29 4.19 -0.70 13.57
N TYR A 30 3.28 -0.94 12.63
CA TYR A 30 1.96 -0.32 12.55
C TYR A 30 0.90 -1.35 12.16
N GLU A 31 -0.04 -1.61 13.07
CA GLU A 31 -1.14 -2.57 12.86
C GLU A 31 -0.70 -3.99 12.46
N ASP A 32 0.49 -4.41 12.90
CA ASP A 32 0.96 -5.77 12.69
C ASP A 32 -0.03 -6.81 13.23
N GLY A 33 -0.19 -7.91 12.51
CA GLY A 33 -1.17 -8.97 12.78
C GLY A 33 -2.56 -8.72 12.19
N LYS A 34 -2.91 -7.49 11.78
CA LYS A 34 -4.17 -7.19 11.08
C LYS A 34 -4.10 -7.54 9.60
N PHE A 35 -5.27 -7.75 9.00
CA PHE A 35 -5.42 -7.92 7.55
C PHE A 35 -5.64 -6.56 6.86
N SER A 36 -5.02 -6.40 5.71
CA SER A 36 -5.18 -5.24 4.83
C SER A 36 -5.10 -5.71 3.38
N VAL A 37 -5.54 -4.86 2.45
CA VAL A 37 -5.10 -4.94 1.06
C VAL A 37 -3.63 -4.54 0.94
N VAL A 38 -2.99 -4.89 -0.18
CA VAL A 38 -1.67 -4.34 -0.56
C VAL A 38 -1.80 -2.83 -0.62
N ALA A 39 -0.94 -2.13 0.11
CA ALA A 39 -0.96 -0.68 0.19
C ALA A 39 0.41 -0.15 0.58
N GLY A 40 0.71 1.04 0.08
CA GLY A 40 1.96 1.74 0.38
C GLY A 40 1.93 3.19 -0.06
N HIS A 41 3.03 3.90 0.17
CA HIS A 41 3.11 5.33 -0.07
C HIS A 41 3.68 5.62 -1.46
N LEU A 42 3.24 6.71 -2.07
CA LEU A 42 3.92 7.28 -3.23
C LEU A 42 5.23 7.94 -2.79
N ASP A 43 6.33 7.58 -3.44
CA ASP A 43 7.64 8.18 -3.16
C ASP A 43 7.87 9.51 -3.89
N GLY A 44 6.94 9.89 -4.78
CA GLY A 44 6.88 11.22 -5.41
C GLY A 44 7.46 11.28 -6.83
N ASP A 45 8.37 10.39 -7.21
CA ASP A 45 8.98 10.31 -8.54
C ASP A 45 8.45 9.14 -9.39
N GLU A 46 7.26 8.64 -9.05
CA GLU A 46 6.63 7.49 -9.71
C GLU A 46 5.15 7.74 -10.00
N ARG A 47 4.61 7.06 -11.02
CA ARG A 47 3.17 7.06 -11.30
C ARG A 47 2.47 6.15 -10.30
N VAL A 48 1.18 6.43 -10.03
CA VAL A 48 0.32 5.60 -9.15
C VAL A 48 0.38 4.09 -9.48
N LYS A 49 0.46 3.75 -10.78
CA LYS A 49 0.56 2.35 -11.24
C LYS A 49 1.94 1.71 -10.99
N GLU A 50 3.00 2.51 -11.00
CA GLU A 50 4.36 2.04 -10.74
C GLU A 50 4.54 1.81 -9.24
N ALA A 51 4.08 2.76 -8.41
CA ALA A 51 4.04 2.63 -6.96
C ALA A 51 3.36 1.33 -6.54
N ILE A 52 2.15 1.09 -7.04
CA ILE A 52 1.39 -0.08 -6.59
C ILE A 52 1.98 -1.42 -7.11
N ALA A 53 2.67 -1.41 -8.25
CA ALA A 53 3.35 -2.60 -8.76
C ALA A 53 4.62 -2.93 -7.93
N ARG A 54 5.33 -1.90 -7.46
CA ARG A 54 6.45 -2.05 -6.52
C ARG A 54 5.96 -2.57 -5.16
N GLU A 55 4.96 -1.93 -4.57
CA GLU A 55 4.38 -2.33 -3.28
C GLU A 55 3.76 -3.75 -3.30
N ALA A 56 3.24 -4.20 -4.44
CA ALA A 56 2.75 -5.58 -4.59
C ALA A 56 3.88 -6.64 -4.68
N LYS A 57 5.12 -6.21 -4.93
CA LYS A 57 6.30 -7.08 -5.03
C LYS A 57 7.08 -7.20 -3.72
N GLU A 58 7.01 -6.16 -2.88
CA GLU A 58 7.61 -6.11 -1.54
C GLU A 58 6.93 -7.08 -0.55
#